data_AF-A0A2U2SCV0-F1
#
_entry.id   AF-A0A2U2SCV0-F1
#
_cell.length_a   1.000
_cell.length_b   1.000
_cell.length_c   1.000
_cell.angle_alpha   90.00
_cell.angle_beta   90.00
_cell.angle_gamma   90.00
#
_symmetry.space_group_name_H-M   'P 1'
#
loop_
_entity.id
_entity.type
_entity.pdbx_description
1 polymer ?
#
loop_
_entity_poly.entity_id
_entity_poly.type
_entity_poly.pdbx_seq_one_letter_code
_entity_poly.pdbx_strand_id
1 'polypeptide(L)'
;MEDEMNNKLLSVLGALVVLLAIFAIIMFGFGTTEALGPFNFSVDQATLPLRFAFVVLGVAIAFVIYFLTKDHPIWEVGTRHVVYMAIGAALYAVFSYLFNGTVFVVPSLSQVSLRPAIAIPMFFGYAFGPVVGFFTGAVGNMFGDALTGFGLSPQWSIGNGLVGFIAGLVALFSDKKKSMDTVLYISGALALLAVVMFFLNREQANMLYYDVENNIFGDQQISWFAGLSILIGFILVAIVRFAFGNNLDIAAAVTWGMLGNILGIGFAAISDIWINGFSPAAAIVGEFLPAAGPNLIFAAILVPLLVVAYTSVQQQTGR
;
A
#
# COMPACT_ATOMS: atom_id res chain seq x y z
N MET A 1 -13.74 26.32 19.31
CA MET A 1 -12.48 25.56 19.45
C MET A 1 -12.78 24.13 19.91
N GLU A 2 -13.55 23.94 21.00
CA GLU A 2 -13.99 22.62 21.47
C GLU A 2 -14.97 21.92 20.49
N ASP A 3 -15.95 22.65 19.94
CA ASP A 3 -16.89 22.12 18.94
C ASP A 3 -16.22 21.72 17.62
N GLU A 4 -15.20 22.47 17.18
CA GLU A 4 -14.46 22.19 15.95
C GLU A 4 -13.56 20.95 16.11
N MET A 5 -12.93 20.80 17.27
CA MET A 5 -12.14 19.62 17.64
C MET A 5 -13.03 18.37 17.74
N ASN A 6 -14.24 18.50 18.32
CA ASN A 6 -15.22 17.41 18.36
C ASN A 6 -15.67 16.97 16.97
N ASN A 7 -15.87 17.90 16.03
CA ASN A 7 -16.26 17.56 14.66
C ASN A 7 -15.14 16.84 13.88
N LYS A 8 -13.88 17.27 14.04
CA LYS A 8 -12.71 16.57 13.44
C LYS A 8 -12.58 15.15 13.99
N LEU A 9 -12.66 15.00 15.32
CA LEU A 9 -12.63 13.71 16.00
C LEU A 9 -13.73 12.77 15.52
N LEU A 10 -14.97 13.23 15.46
CA LEU A 10 -16.11 12.44 14.98
C LEU A 10 -15.92 12.00 13.52
N SER A 11 -15.34 12.85 12.67
CA SER A 11 -15.16 12.55 11.25
C SER A 11 -14.08 11.51 10.96
N VAL A 12 -12.91 11.60 11.62
CA VAL A 12 -11.83 10.62 11.45
C VAL A 12 -12.17 9.31 12.13
N LEU A 13 -12.68 9.35 13.37
CA LEU A 13 -13.16 8.14 14.05
C LEU A 13 -14.27 7.48 13.24
N GLY A 14 -15.20 8.27 12.69
CA GLY A 14 -16.24 7.78 11.80
C GLY A 14 -15.65 7.04 10.59
N ALA A 15 -14.66 7.62 9.90
CA ALA A 15 -14.01 6.98 8.76
C ALA A 15 -13.29 5.67 9.13
N LEU A 16 -12.54 5.66 10.25
CA LEU A 16 -11.83 4.47 10.73
C LEU A 16 -12.79 3.36 11.19
N VAL A 17 -13.89 3.73 11.88
CA VAL A 17 -14.94 2.80 12.30
C VAL A 17 -15.68 2.24 11.09
N VAL A 18 -16.02 3.07 10.10
CA VAL A 18 -16.65 2.62 8.86
C VAL A 18 -15.73 1.65 8.12
N LEU A 19 -14.43 1.95 8.02
CA LEU A 19 -13.46 1.05 7.41
C LEU A 19 -13.40 -0.29 8.16
N LEU A 20 -13.29 -0.26 9.49
CA LEU A 20 -13.28 -1.49 10.29
C LEU A 20 -14.58 -2.28 10.13
N ALA A 21 -15.73 -1.61 10.09
CA ALA A 21 -17.03 -2.23 9.87
C ALA A 21 -17.14 -2.87 8.48
N ILE A 22 -16.65 -2.21 7.42
CA ILE A 22 -16.57 -2.78 6.08
C ILE A 22 -15.76 -4.09 6.12
N PHE A 23 -14.56 -4.06 6.69
CA PHE A 23 -13.72 -5.27 6.77
C PHE A 23 -14.40 -6.37 7.60
N ALA A 24 -15.01 -6.05 8.74
CA ALA A 24 -15.71 -7.02 9.56
C ALA A 24 -16.89 -7.66 8.81
N ILE A 25 -17.73 -6.85 8.15
CA ILE A 25 -18.88 -7.33 7.38
C ILE A 25 -18.41 -8.21 6.22
N ILE A 26 -17.39 -7.78 5.46
CA ILE A 26 -16.88 -8.56 4.34
C ILE A 26 -16.28 -9.88 4.83
N MET A 27 -15.38 -9.85 5.82
CA MET A 27 -14.64 -11.02 6.26
C MET A 27 -15.52 -12.06 6.96
N PHE A 28 -16.40 -11.62 7.86
CA PHE A 28 -17.23 -12.53 8.66
C PHE A 28 -18.60 -12.82 8.02
N GLY A 29 -19.10 -11.93 7.15
CA GLY A 29 -20.38 -12.10 6.48
C GLY A 29 -20.26 -12.77 5.11
N PHE A 30 -19.34 -12.29 4.26
CA PHE A 30 -19.17 -12.78 2.89
C PHE A 30 -17.95 -13.69 2.70
N GLY A 31 -17.00 -13.66 3.64
CA GLY A 31 -15.78 -14.47 3.57
C GLY A 31 -15.99 -15.97 3.72
N THR A 32 -17.20 -16.39 4.13
CA THR A 32 -17.61 -17.78 4.33
C THR A 32 -18.49 -18.33 3.21
N THR A 33 -18.82 -17.51 2.20
CA THR A 33 -19.77 -17.89 1.13
C THR A 33 -19.04 -18.20 -0.18
N GLU A 34 -19.71 -18.90 -1.09
CA GLU A 34 -19.30 -18.96 -2.50
C GLU A 34 -19.20 -17.55 -3.10
N ALA A 35 -18.52 -17.42 -4.25
CA ALA A 35 -18.32 -16.14 -4.91
C ALA A 35 -19.66 -15.41 -5.15
N LEU A 36 -19.68 -14.10 -4.89
CA LEU A 36 -20.85 -13.24 -5.07
C LEU A 36 -20.74 -12.52 -6.42
N GLY A 37 -21.33 -13.13 -7.44
CA GLY A 37 -21.18 -12.64 -8.82
C GLY A 37 -19.70 -12.67 -9.24
N PRO A 38 -19.10 -11.55 -9.68
CA PRO A 38 -17.69 -11.53 -10.07
C PRO A 38 -16.71 -11.46 -8.89
N PHE A 39 -17.19 -11.33 -7.65
CA PHE A 39 -16.34 -11.11 -6.49
C PHE A 39 -16.10 -12.40 -5.70
N ASN A 40 -14.83 -12.80 -5.58
CA ASN A 40 -14.39 -13.83 -4.66
C ASN A 40 -13.99 -13.19 -3.32
N PHE A 41 -14.90 -13.15 -2.35
CA PHE A 41 -14.62 -12.63 -1.01
C PHE A 41 -14.04 -13.69 -0.05
N SER A 42 -13.72 -14.89 -0.53
CA SER A 42 -13.22 -15.96 0.34
C SER A 42 -12.01 -15.52 1.15
N VAL A 43 -11.99 -15.87 2.42
CA VAL A 43 -10.86 -15.65 3.33
C VAL A 43 -10.55 -16.98 4.01
N ASP A 44 -9.27 -17.25 4.25
CA ASP A 44 -8.87 -18.46 4.96
C ASP A 44 -9.46 -18.45 6.39
N GLN A 45 -10.35 -19.42 6.65
CA GLN A 45 -11.09 -19.53 7.90
C GLN A 45 -10.20 -19.93 9.07
N ALA A 46 -9.11 -20.67 8.82
CA ALA A 46 -8.19 -21.07 9.89
C ALA A 46 -7.44 -19.86 10.47
N THR A 47 -7.18 -18.86 9.64
CA THR A 47 -6.39 -17.68 10.01
C THR A 47 -7.23 -16.40 10.11
N LEU A 48 -8.54 -16.49 9.89
CA LEU A 48 -9.49 -15.37 9.90
C LEU A 48 -9.40 -14.46 11.13
N PRO A 49 -9.42 -14.97 12.39
CA PRO A 49 -9.30 -14.11 13.57
C PRO A 49 -7.99 -13.31 13.59
N LEU A 50 -6.89 -13.94 13.17
CA LEU A 50 -5.57 -13.31 13.17
C LEU A 50 -5.45 -12.28 12.04
N ARG A 51 -5.97 -12.57 10.84
CA ARG A 51 -6.09 -11.60 9.75
C ARG A 51 -6.88 -10.37 10.18
N PHE A 52 -7.99 -10.56 10.89
CA PHE A 52 -8.78 -9.45 11.43
C PHE A 52 -8.04 -8.68 12.53
N ALA A 53 -7.26 -9.36 13.38
CA ALA A 53 -6.43 -8.69 14.37
C ALA A 53 -5.39 -7.77 13.71
N PHE A 54 -4.80 -8.16 12.58
CA PHE A 54 -3.93 -7.29 11.80
C PHE A 54 -4.69 -6.13 11.12
N VAL A 55 -5.95 -6.33 10.72
CA VAL A 55 -6.80 -5.22 10.28
C VAL A 55 -6.96 -4.18 11.39
N VAL A 56 -7.33 -4.63 12.60
CA VAL A 56 -7.45 -3.77 13.78
C VAL A 56 -6.13 -3.08 14.09
N LEU A 57 -5.00 -3.78 13.99
CA LEU A 57 -3.67 -3.22 14.25
C LEU A 57 -3.33 -2.09 13.26
N GLY A 58 -3.56 -2.29 11.97
CA GLY A 58 -3.29 -1.23 10.99
C GLY A 58 -4.19 0.00 11.17
N VAL A 59 -5.47 -0.21 11.52
CA VAL A 59 -6.39 0.88 11.90
C VAL A 59 -5.90 1.58 13.17
N ALA A 60 -5.39 0.83 14.16
CA ALA A 60 -4.84 1.39 15.39
C ALA A 60 -3.58 2.23 15.13
N ILE A 61 -2.69 1.82 14.21
CA ILE A 61 -1.54 2.62 13.78
C ILE A 61 -2.00 3.96 13.21
N ALA A 62 -2.97 3.95 12.30
CA ALA A 62 -3.53 5.17 11.73
C ALA A 62 -4.18 6.06 12.81
N PHE A 63 -4.92 5.45 13.74
CA PHE A 63 -5.53 6.15 14.86
C PHE A 63 -4.50 6.79 15.80
N VAL A 64 -3.42 6.09 16.14
CA VAL A 64 -2.36 6.63 17.01
C VAL A 64 -1.70 7.85 16.36
N ILE A 65 -1.38 7.79 15.07
CA ILE A 65 -0.78 8.92 14.37
C ILE A 65 -1.76 10.11 14.30
N TYR A 66 -3.03 9.85 14.01
CA TYR A 66 -4.08 10.85 14.13
C TYR A 66 -4.11 11.46 15.53
N PHE A 67 -4.20 10.64 16.57
CA PHE A 67 -4.34 11.09 17.95
C PHE A 67 -3.17 12.00 18.38
N LEU A 68 -1.94 11.64 17.99
CA LEU A 68 -0.73 12.40 18.28
C LEU A 68 -0.64 13.73 17.51
N THR A 69 -1.44 13.91 16.45
CA THR A 69 -1.36 15.08 15.56
C THR A 69 -2.73 15.70 15.28
N LYS A 70 -3.73 15.39 16.11
CA LYS A 70 -5.16 15.64 15.89
C LYS A 70 -5.53 17.11 15.69
N ASP A 71 -4.69 18.03 16.18
CA ASP A 71 -4.90 19.47 16.08
C ASP A 71 -4.60 20.00 14.67
N HIS A 72 -3.95 19.20 13.81
CA HIS A 72 -3.62 19.59 12.45
C HIS A 72 -4.86 19.55 11.52
N PRO A 73 -5.07 20.55 10.64
CA PRO A 73 -6.25 20.62 9.77
C PRO A 73 -6.35 19.49 8.73
N ILE A 74 -5.29 18.73 8.49
CA ILE A 74 -5.30 17.60 7.53
C ILE A 74 -6.26 16.48 7.92
N TRP A 75 -6.70 16.48 9.18
CA TRP A 75 -7.62 15.49 9.73
C TRP A 75 -9.10 15.85 9.50
N GLU A 76 -9.38 16.96 8.80
CA GLU A 76 -10.74 17.34 8.44
C GLU A 76 -11.31 16.45 7.33
N VAL A 77 -12.30 15.61 7.67
CA VAL A 77 -12.98 14.76 6.70
C VAL A 77 -14.37 15.31 6.42
N GLY A 78 -14.48 16.06 5.32
CA GLY A 78 -15.75 16.56 4.76
C GLY A 78 -16.31 15.72 3.61
N THR A 79 -17.45 16.13 3.05
CA THR A 79 -18.14 15.43 1.95
C THR A 79 -17.24 15.16 0.74
N ARG A 80 -16.37 16.11 0.37
CA ARG A 80 -15.44 15.94 -0.76
C ARG A 80 -14.47 14.79 -0.53
N HIS A 81 -13.97 14.65 0.70
CA HIS A 81 -13.07 13.56 1.08
C HIS A 81 -13.76 12.20 0.97
N VAL A 82 -15.05 12.10 1.35
CA VAL A 82 -15.85 10.88 1.16
C VAL A 82 -15.96 10.51 -0.32
N VAL A 83 -16.19 11.49 -1.19
CA VAL A 83 -16.21 11.28 -2.64
C VAL A 83 -14.84 10.82 -3.15
N TYR A 84 -13.75 11.44 -2.72
CA TYR A 84 -12.39 11.03 -3.10
C TYR A 84 -12.04 9.63 -2.60
N MET A 85 -12.50 9.25 -1.40
CA MET A 85 -12.36 7.88 -0.88
C MET A 85 -13.05 6.86 -1.79
N ALA A 86 -14.30 7.13 -2.20
CA ALA A 86 -15.04 6.25 -3.09
C ALA A 86 -14.42 6.16 -4.49
N ILE A 87 -14.04 7.30 -5.09
CA ILE A 87 -13.38 7.34 -6.40
C ILE A 87 -12.02 6.64 -6.35
N GLY A 88 -11.22 6.92 -5.33
CA GLY A 88 -9.90 6.31 -5.14
C GLY A 88 -10.01 4.80 -4.99
N ALA A 89 -10.89 4.33 -4.11
CA ALA A 89 -11.12 2.89 -3.92
C ALA A 89 -11.60 2.21 -5.21
N ALA A 90 -12.52 2.83 -5.96
CA ALA A 90 -13.01 2.28 -7.22
C ALA A 90 -11.92 2.22 -8.30
N LEU A 91 -11.16 3.32 -8.49
CA LEU A 91 -10.03 3.35 -9.42
C LEU A 91 -8.99 2.29 -9.04
N TYR A 92 -8.64 2.20 -7.76
CA TYR A 92 -7.64 1.26 -7.33
C TYR A 92 -8.10 -0.20 -7.47
N ALA A 93 -9.37 -0.50 -7.17
CA ALA A 93 -9.95 -1.83 -7.38
C ALA A 93 -9.96 -2.23 -8.85
N VAL A 94 -10.45 -1.36 -9.74
CA VAL A 94 -10.54 -1.64 -11.19
C VAL A 94 -9.15 -1.80 -11.81
N PHE A 95 -8.20 -0.91 -11.50
CA PHE A 95 -6.85 -1.03 -12.02
C PHE A 95 -6.11 -2.22 -11.41
N SER A 96 -6.34 -2.55 -10.13
CA SER A 96 -5.79 -3.77 -9.54
C SER A 96 -6.36 -5.02 -10.22
N TYR A 97 -7.66 -5.06 -10.50
CA TYR A 97 -8.26 -6.15 -11.28
C TYR A 97 -7.60 -6.30 -12.66
N LEU A 98 -7.48 -5.19 -13.40
CA LEU A 98 -6.87 -5.19 -14.72
C LEU A 98 -5.42 -5.65 -14.69
N PHE A 99 -4.59 -5.10 -13.80
CA PHE A 99 -3.15 -5.39 -13.81
C PHE A 99 -2.78 -6.65 -13.04
N ASN A 100 -3.41 -6.96 -11.90
CA ASN A 100 -3.10 -8.16 -11.12
C ASN A 100 -3.66 -9.42 -11.77
N GLY A 101 -4.84 -9.33 -12.38
CA GLY A 101 -5.51 -10.47 -13.01
C GLY A 101 -5.05 -10.76 -14.44
N THR A 102 -4.42 -9.80 -15.14
CA THR A 102 -4.09 -9.97 -16.56
C THR A 102 -2.63 -9.70 -16.92
N VAL A 103 -1.79 -9.19 -16.00
CA VAL A 103 -0.42 -8.72 -16.31
C VAL A 103 0.61 -9.24 -15.30
N PHE A 104 1.37 -10.25 -15.73
CA PHE A 104 2.63 -10.78 -15.14
C PHE A 104 2.69 -10.92 -13.60
N VAL A 105 2.52 -12.16 -13.13
CA VAL A 105 2.90 -12.58 -11.78
C VAL A 105 4.42 -12.48 -11.62
N VAL A 106 4.87 -11.87 -10.52
CA VAL A 106 6.30 -11.72 -10.22
C VAL A 106 6.79 -12.99 -9.51
N PRO A 107 8.00 -13.49 -9.82
CA PRO A 107 8.67 -14.53 -9.03
C PRO A 107 8.64 -14.19 -7.52
N SER A 108 7.82 -14.92 -6.75
CA SER A 108 7.48 -14.64 -5.35
C SER A 108 6.94 -15.87 -4.62
N LEU A 109 6.74 -15.78 -3.30
CA LEU A 109 6.21 -16.87 -2.48
C LEU A 109 4.69 -16.98 -2.46
N SER A 110 4.01 -15.85 -2.63
CA SER A 110 2.56 -15.74 -2.66
C SER A 110 2.17 -14.87 -3.85
N GLN A 111 0.89 -14.84 -4.24
CA GLN A 111 0.40 -14.18 -5.45
C GLN A 111 0.69 -12.66 -5.48
N VAL A 112 1.92 -12.30 -5.86
CA VAL A 112 2.37 -10.92 -6.06
C VAL A 112 2.47 -10.64 -7.55
N SER A 113 1.73 -9.63 -8.01
CA SER A 113 1.77 -9.14 -9.39
C SER A 113 2.61 -7.87 -9.52
N LEU A 114 2.93 -7.49 -10.77
CA LEU A 114 3.32 -6.11 -11.05
C LEU A 114 2.11 -5.20 -10.84
N ARG A 115 2.24 -4.20 -9.96
CA ARG A 115 1.10 -3.37 -9.51
C ARG A 115 1.27 -1.90 -9.86
N PRO A 116 1.13 -1.50 -11.15
CA PRO A 116 1.09 -0.08 -11.53
C PRO A 116 0.05 0.72 -10.73
N ALA A 117 -1.07 0.07 -10.39
CA ALA A 117 -2.18 0.65 -9.65
C ALA A 117 -1.80 1.19 -8.27
N ILE A 118 -0.68 0.75 -7.66
CA ILE A 118 -0.22 1.23 -6.34
C ILE A 118 0.04 2.75 -6.30
N ALA A 119 0.30 3.36 -7.46
CA ALA A 119 0.44 4.82 -7.53
C ALA A 119 -0.85 5.57 -7.15
N ILE A 120 -2.02 4.91 -7.24
CA ILE A 120 -3.32 5.50 -6.90
C ILE A 120 -3.42 5.83 -5.41
N PRO A 121 -3.30 4.87 -4.46
CA PRO A 121 -3.35 5.20 -3.04
C PRO A 121 -2.24 6.16 -2.61
N MET A 122 -1.03 6.07 -3.19
CA MET A 122 0.05 7.04 -2.92
C MET A 122 -0.35 8.46 -3.31
N PHE A 123 -0.85 8.63 -4.54
CA PHE A 123 -1.30 9.92 -5.05
C PHE A 123 -2.51 10.45 -4.29
N PHE A 124 -3.53 9.62 -4.02
CA PHE A 124 -4.72 10.03 -3.28
C PHE A 124 -4.39 10.42 -1.84
N GLY A 125 -3.46 9.71 -1.19
CA GLY A 125 -2.91 10.10 0.10
C GLY A 125 -2.23 11.46 0.04
N TYR A 126 -1.33 11.63 -0.91
CA TYR A 126 -0.60 12.89 -1.11
C TYR A 126 -1.53 14.08 -1.39
N ALA A 127 -2.47 13.93 -2.32
CA ALA A 127 -3.30 15.01 -2.84
C ALA A 127 -4.50 15.33 -1.95
N PHE A 128 -5.10 14.33 -1.29
CA PHE A 128 -6.37 14.47 -0.57
C PHE A 128 -6.27 14.11 0.91
N GLY A 129 -5.07 13.80 1.40
CA GLY A 129 -4.80 13.59 2.82
C GLY A 129 -4.77 12.12 3.25
N PRO A 130 -4.24 11.87 4.46
CA PRO A 130 -3.91 10.53 4.95
C PRO A 130 -5.13 9.62 5.07
N VAL A 131 -6.29 10.13 5.51
CA VAL A 131 -7.52 9.33 5.64
C VAL A 131 -8.02 8.86 4.27
N VAL A 132 -7.95 9.73 3.25
CA VAL A 132 -8.36 9.37 1.88
C VAL A 132 -7.43 8.31 1.30
N GLY A 133 -6.11 8.48 1.48
CA GLY A 133 -5.12 7.49 1.07
C GLY A 133 -5.32 6.13 1.76
N PHE A 134 -5.59 6.14 3.07
CA PHE A 134 -5.83 4.93 3.86
C PHE A 134 -7.03 4.14 3.34
N PHE A 135 -8.17 4.82 3.17
CA PHE A 135 -9.37 4.19 2.65
C PHE A 135 -9.20 3.71 1.20
N THR A 136 -8.60 4.55 0.35
CA THR A 136 -8.32 4.22 -1.05
C THR A 136 -7.52 2.93 -1.16
N GLY A 137 -6.42 2.83 -0.43
CA GLY A 137 -5.56 1.65 -0.45
C GLY A 137 -6.23 0.42 0.17
N ALA A 138 -6.87 0.56 1.33
CA ALA A 138 -7.47 -0.55 2.04
C ALA A 138 -8.68 -1.15 1.32
N VAL A 139 -9.66 -0.31 1.00
CA VAL A 139 -10.90 -0.76 0.37
C VAL A 139 -10.65 -1.09 -1.10
N GLY A 140 -9.86 -0.27 -1.80
CA GLY A 140 -9.55 -0.51 -3.21
C GLY A 140 -8.80 -1.83 -3.43
N ASN A 141 -7.81 -2.16 -2.59
CA ASN A 141 -7.13 -3.45 -2.71
C ASN A 141 -8.07 -4.63 -2.41
N MET A 142 -8.88 -4.54 -1.34
CA MET A 142 -9.80 -5.62 -0.96
C MET A 142 -10.77 -5.97 -2.09
N PHE A 143 -11.37 -4.97 -2.74
CA PHE A 143 -12.24 -5.21 -3.89
C PHE A 143 -11.47 -5.59 -5.16
N GLY A 144 -10.25 -5.09 -5.35
CA GLY A 144 -9.37 -5.51 -6.44
C GLY A 144 -9.05 -7.01 -6.38
N ASP A 145 -8.60 -7.49 -5.22
CA ASP A 145 -8.28 -8.91 -5.00
C ASP A 145 -9.53 -9.80 -5.17
N ALA A 146 -10.69 -9.33 -4.67
CA ALA A 146 -11.95 -10.03 -4.85
C ALA A 146 -12.35 -10.14 -6.32
N LEU A 147 -12.18 -9.07 -7.12
CA LEU A 147 -12.46 -9.08 -8.57
C LEU A 147 -11.48 -9.96 -9.36
N THR A 148 -10.21 -10.00 -8.94
CA THR A 148 -9.20 -10.85 -9.58
C THR A 148 -9.45 -12.34 -9.31
N GLY A 149 -10.23 -12.67 -8.29
CA GLY A 149 -10.53 -14.05 -7.91
C GLY A 149 -9.51 -14.65 -6.93
N PHE A 150 -8.52 -13.86 -6.46
CA PHE A 150 -7.50 -14.31 -5.51
C PHE A 150 -8.06 -14.66 -4.13
N GLY A 151 -9.26 -14.16 -3.81
CA GLY A 151 -9.74 -14.16 -2.43
C GLY A 151 -9.11 -13.01 -1.65
N LEU A 152 -9.44 -12.92 -0.37
CA LEU A 152 -9.05 -11.79 0.47
C LEU A 152 -7.80 -12.10 1.27
N SER A 153 -6.86 -11.16 1.21
CA SER A 153 -5.78 -11.00 2.19
C SER A 153 -5.94 -9.67 2.93
N PRO A 154 -6.81 -9.60 3.95
CA PRO A 154 -7.18 -8.34 4.61
C PRO A 154 -6.00 -7.56 5.20
N GLN A 155 -4.99 -8.28 5.72
CA GLN A 155 -3.76 -7.68 6.22
C GLN A 155 -2.95 -6.98 5.12
N TRP A 156 -2.96 -7.54 3.90
CA TRP A 156 -2.36 -6.91 2.72
C TRP A 156 -3.15 -5.71 2.26
N SER A 157 -4.48 -5.79 2.25
CA SER A 157 -5.34 -4.64 1.97
C SER A 157 -5.04 -3.48 2.93
N ILE A 158 -4.94 -3.76 4.22
CA ILE A 158 -4.58 -2.74 5.22
C ILE A 158 -3.15 -2.23 5.05
N GLY A 159 -2.20 -3.09 4.67
CA GLY A 159 -0.86 -2.67 4.24
C GLY A 159 -0.90 -1.65 3.10
N ASN A 160 -1.71 -1.90 2.06
CA ASN A 160 -1.94 -0.96 0.95
C ASN A 160 -2.63 0.33 1.41
N GLY A 161 -3.54 0.24 2.39
CA GLY A 161 -4.07 1.42 3.08
C GLY A 161 -2.96 2.25 3.71
N LEU A 162 -2.07 1.61 4.47
CA LEU A 162 -0.94 2.29 5.12
C LEU A 162 -0.01 2.95 4.09
N VAL A 163 0.15 2.38 2.90
CA VAL A 163 0.87 3.04 1.79
C VAL A 163 0.30 4.43 1.49
N GLY A 164 -1.02 4.51 1.26
CA GLY A 164 -1.68 5.78 0.99
C GLY A 164 -1.73 6.70 2.21
N PHE A 165 -1.95 6.15 3.40
CA PHE A 165 -1.97 6.91 4.65
C PHE A 165 -0.65 7.66 4.86
N ILE A 166 0.47 6.93 4.80
CA ILE A 166 1.81 7.48 5.02
C ILE A 166 2.17 8.49 3.92
N ALA A 167 1.80 8.23 2.66
CA ALA A 167 2.01 9.18 1.57
C ALA A 167 1.38 10.56 1.87
N GLY A 168 0.21 10.58 2.53
CA GLY A 168 -0.48 11.81 2.93
C GLY A 168 0.08 12.51 4.17
N LEU A 169 0.92 11.84 4.97
CA LEU A 169 1.50 12.44 6.18
C LEU A 169 2.50 13.55 5.88
N VAL A 170 2.97 13.68 4.63
CA VAL A 170 3.76 14.83 4.18
C VAL A 170 3.14 16.16 4.57
N ALA A 171 1.81 16.25 4.59
CA ALA A 171 1.08 17.48 4.89
C ALA A 171 1.22 17.92 6.35
N LEU A 172 1.69 17.05 7.26
CA LEU A 172 2.03 17.42 8.64
C LEU A 172 3.30 18.28 8.74
N PHE A 173 4.14 18.28 7.69
CA PHE A 173 5.45 18.90 7.73
C PHE A 173 5.46 20.22 6.96
N SER A 174 5.68 21.32 7.68
CA SER A 174 5.84 22.64 7.08
C SER A 174 7.11 22.74 6.22
N ASP A 175 8.21 22.14 6.69
CA ASP A 175 9.44 21.99 5.90
C ASP A 175 9.42 20.67 5.12
N LYS A 176 8.84 20.74 3.92
CA LYS A 176 8.80 19.59 2.99
C LYS A 176 10.19 19.08 2.62
N LYS A 177 11.22 19.95 2.56
CA LYS A 177 12.56 19.53 2.13
C LYS A 177 13.23 18.68 3.20
N LYS A 178 13.23 19.15 4.44
CA LYS A 178 13.76 18.42 5.60
C LYS A 178 13.00 17.11 5.84
N SER A 179 11.67 17.13 5.66
CA SER A 179 10.87 15.90 5.79
C SER A 179 11.29 14.87 4.75
N MET A 180 11.44 15.27 3.48
CA MET A 180 11.94 14.39 2.42
C MET A 180 13.35 13.86 2.67
N ASP A 181 14.28 14.67 3.21
CA ASP A 181 15.63 14.20 3.56
C ASP A 181 15.57 13.09 4.61
N THR A 182 14.78 13.30 5.66
CA THR A 182 14.56 12.32 6.72
C THR A 182 13.96 11.03 6.16
N VAL A 183 12.93 11.16 5.32
CA VAL A 183 12.27 10.02 4.67
C VAL A 183 13.25 9.25 3.78
N LEU A 184 14.11 9.94 3.03
CA LEU A 184 15.10 9.31 2.16
C LEU A 184 16.12 8.49 2.97
N TYR A 185 16.60 9.01 4.11
CA TYR A 185 17.53 8.28 4.97
C TYR A 185 16.90 7.02 5.57
N ILE A 186 15.69 7.14 6.11
CA ILE A 186 14.95 5.99 6.66
C ILE A 186 14.71 4.93 5.57
N SER A 187 14.23 5.37 4.41
CA SER A 187 13.89 4.47 3.30
C SER A 187 15.13 3.79 2.73
N GLY A 188 16.25 4.50 2.64
CA GLY A 188 17.54 3.95 2.19
C GLY A 188 18.07 2.90 3.16
N ALA A 189 17.98 3.14 4.47
CA ALA A 189 18.36 2.16 5.49
C ALA A 189 17.50 0.89 5.41
N LEU A 190 16.18 1.04 5.26
CA LEU A 190 15.26 -0.10 5.14
C LEU A 190 15.46 -0.87 3.83
N ALA A 191 15.66 -0.18 2.72
CA ALA A 191 15.96 -0.81 1.43
C ALA A 191 17.30 -1.59 1.49
N LEU A 192 18.34 -1.01 2.10
CA LEU A 192 19.62 -1.69 2.30
C LEU A 192 19.47 -2.93 3.18
N LEU A 193 18.71 -2.83 4.28
CA LEU A 193 18.43 -3.96 5.16
C LEU A 193 17.73 -5.10 4.40
N ALA A 194 16.73 -4.78 3.58
CA ALA A 194 16.03 -5.78 2.77
C ALA A 194 16.95 -6.45 1.74
N VAL A 195 17.85 -5.69 1.11
CA VAL A 195 18.89 -6.24 0.22
C VAL A 195 19.86 -7.14 0.97
N VAL A 196 20.32 -6.76 2.17
CA VAL A 196 21.16 -7.62 3.00
C VAL A 196 20.44 -8.93 3.33
N MET A 197 19.16 -8.86 3.69
CA MET A 197 18.33 -10.06 3.92
C MET A 197 18.24 -10.96 2.69
N PHE A 198 18.14 -10.39 1.48
CA PHE A 198 18.18 -11.15 0.23
C PHE A 198 19.51 -11.90 0.05
N PHE A 199 20.64 -11.22 0.23
CA PHE A 199 21.95 -11.86 0.11
C PHE A 199 22.19 -12.95 1.14
N LEU A 200 21.72 -12.76 2.38
CA LEU A 200 21.84 -13.75 3.45
C LEU A 200 20.91 -14.97 3.26
N ASN A 201 19.85 -14.84 2.47
CA ASN A 201 18.84 -15.89 2.26
C ASN A 201 18.63 -16.16 0.76
N ARG A 202 19.73 -16.25 0.01
CA ARG A 202 19.70 -16.42 -1.46
C ARG A 202 18.95 -17.68 -1.91
N GLU A 203 18.91 -18.70 -1.06
CA GLU A 203 18.23 -19.97 -1.31
C GLU A 203 16.71 -19.92 -1.14
N GLN A 204 16.14 -18.77 -0.77
CA GLN A 204 14.69 -18.62 -0.63
C GLN A 204 13.98 -19.00 -1.94
N ALA A 205 13.13 -20.03 -1.85
CA ALA A 205 12.37 -20.55 -2.98
C ALA A 205 11.33 -19.54 -3.50
N ASN A 206 11.06 -19.62 -4.79
CA ASN A 206 9.97 -18.96 -5.50
C ASN A 206 8.83 -19.98 -5.66
N MET A 207 7.88 -19.96 -4.74
CA MET A 207 6.75 -20.89 -4.71
C MET A 207 5.68 -20.57 -5.75
N LEU A 208 5.91 -19.65 -6.69
CA LEU A 208 5.05 -19.49 -7.87
C LEU A 208 5.69 -20.00 -9.15
N TYR A 209 6.92 -20.50 -9.09
CA TYR A 209 7.54 -21.15 -10.24
C TYR A 209 7.05 -22.60 -10.36
N TYR A 210 6.62 -22.95 -11.56
CA TYR A 210 6.25 -24.31 -11.94
C TYR A 210 6.97 -24.67 -13.24
N ASP A 211 7.84 -25.68 -13.16
CA ASP A 211 8.45 -26.32 -14.31
C ASP A 211 7.47 -27.33 -14.90
N VAL A 212 6.90 -26.97 -16.05
CA VAL A 212 5.92 -27.79 -16.76
C VAL A 212 6.53 -29.07 -17.32
N GLU A 213 7.79 -29.02 -17.80
CA GLU A 213 8.45 -30.16 -18.45
C GLU A 213 8.78 -31.25 -17.42
N ASN A 214 9.20 -30.83 -16.22
CA ASN A 214 9.59 -31.74 -15.16
C ASN A 214 8.50 -31.96 -14.08
N ASN A 215 7.37 -31.25 -14.16
CA ASN A 215 6.29 -31.27 -13.17
C ASN A 215 6.79 -30.94 -11.75
N ILE A 216 7.67 -29.93 -11.64
CA ILE A 216 8.31 -29.50 -10.38
C ILE A 216 7.77 -28.12 -9.99
N PHE A 217 7.46 -27.95 -8.70
CA PHE A 217 6.98 -26.68 -8.15
C PHE A 217 7.99 -26.14 -7.13
N GLY A 218 8.30 -24.84 -7.20
CA GLY A 218 9.06 -24.14 -6.17
C GLY A 218 10.56 -24.47 -6.09
N ASP A 219 11.17 -25.02 -7.13
CA ASP A 219 12.60 -25.37 -7.17
C ASP A 219 13.51 -24.20 -7.58
N GLN A 220 12.95 -23.12 -8.12
CA GLN A 220 13.69 -21.90 -8.44
C GLN A 220 13.79 -20.98 -7.23
N GLN A 221 14.93 -20.31 -7.10
CA GLN A 221 15.11 -19.28 -6.09
C GLN A 221 14.47 -17.96 -6.53
N ILE A 222 14.18 -17.08 -5.57
CA ILE A 222 13.81 -15.68 -5.87
C ILE A 222 14.86 -15.07 -6.80
N SER A 223 14.41 -14.43 -7.87
CA SER A 223 15.31 -13.92 -8.91
C SER A 223 16.12 -12.73 -8.41
N TRP A 224 17.28 -12.49 -9.03
CA TRP A 224 18.08 -11.29 -8.78
C TRP A 224 17.29 -10.00 -9.06
N PHE A 225 16.41 -10.04 -10.07
CA PHE A 225 15.54 -8.91 -10.39
C PHE A 225 14.58 -8.61 -9.24
N ALA A 226 13.88 -9.62 -8.72
CA ALA A 226 12.97 -9.44 -7.60
C ALA A 226 13.71 -9.03 -6.31
N GLY A 227 14.83 -9.68 -5.99
CA GLY A 227 15.62 -9.39 -4.78
C GLY A 227 16.28 -8.01 -4.76
N LEU A 228 16.68 -7.47 -5.91
CA LEU A 228 17.31 -6.14 -6.02
C LEU A 228 16.34 -5.03 -6.41
N SER A 229 15.09 -5.35 -6.74
CA SER A 229 14.09 -4.39 -7.22
C SER A 229 13.85 -3.25 -6.23
N ILE A 230 13.95 -3.49 -4.92
CA ILE A 230 13.81 -2.43 -3.89
C ILE A 230 14.93 -1.38 -4.00
N LEU A 231 16.16 -1.80 -4.29
CA LEU A 231 17.30 -0.89 -4.44
C LEU A 231 17.19 -0.09 -5.73
N ILE A 232 16.79 -0.76 -6.82
CA ILE A 232 16.55 -0.11 -8.11
C ILE A 232 15.44 0.93 -7.95
N GLY A 233 14.31 0.55 -7.35
CA GLY A 233 13.20 1.45 -7.07
C GLY A 233 13.60 2.64 -6.17
N PHE A 234 14.37 2.39 -5.10
CA PHE A 234 14.91 3.46 -4.25
C PHE A 234 15.78 4.45 -5.04
N ILE A 235 16.69 3.96 -5.88
CA ILE A 235 17.55 4.80 -6.71
C ILE A 235 16.70 5.63 -7.69
N LEU A 236 15.70 5.03 -8.33
CA LEU A 236 14.81 5.76 -9.24
C LEU A 236 14.03 6.87 -8.51
N VAL A 237 13.48 6.58 -7.33
CA VAL A 237 12.80 7.60 -6.50
C VAL A 237 13.76 8.71 -6.11
N ALA A 238 15.00 8.38 -5.72
CA ALA A 238 16.03 9.37 -5.41
C ALA A 238 16.35 10.25 -6.63
N ILE A 239 16.50 9.65 -7.82
CA ILE A 239 16.70 10.39 -9.07
C ILE A 239 15.53 11.35 -9.31
N VAL A 240 14.28 10.89 -9.21
CA VAL A 240 13.09 11.75 -9.41
C VAL A 240 13.09 12.89 -8.39
N ARG A 241 13.32 12.60 -7.12
CA ARG A 241 13.37 13.60 -6.05
C ARG A 241 14.34 14.74 -6.38
N PHE A 242 15.56 14.40 -6.82
CA PHE A 242 16.59 15.41 -7.09
C PHE A 242 16.44 16.07 -8.46
N ALA A 243 16.02 15.33 -9.49
CA ALA A 243 15.74 15.88 -10.81
C ALA A 243 14.58 16.89 -10.78
N PHE A 244 13.56 16.64 -9.95
CA PHE A 244 12.43 17.54 -9.72
C PHE A 244 12.60 18.39 -8.45
N GLY A 245 13.83 18.66 -7.99
CA GLY A 245 14.07 19.40 -6.75
C GLY A 245 13.46 20.81 -6.69
N ASN A 246 13.15 21.41 -7.85
CA ASN A 246 12.44 22.69 -7.95
C ASN A 246 10.91 22.55 -7.88
N ASN A 247 10.36 21.35 -8.13
CA ASN A 247 8.95 21.02 -7.97
C ASN A 247 8.78 20.14 -6.72
N LEU A 248 8.63 20.83 -5.58
CA LEU A 248 8.51 20.16 -4.28
C LEU A 248 7.31 19.23 -4.19
N ASP A 249 6.26 19.42 -5.00
CA ASP A 249 5.08 18.56 -4.95
C ASP A 249 5.35 17.19 -5.57
N ILE A 250 6.01 17.15 -6.72
CA ILE A 250 6.45 15.89 -7.34
C ILE A 250 7.45 15.18 -6.43
N ALA A 251 8.48 15.91 -5.97
CA ALA A 251 9.53 15.36 -5.13
C ALA A 251 8.96 14.79 -3.81
N ALA A 252 8.02 15.49 -3.19
CA ALA A 252 7.43 15.06 -1.93
C ALA A 252 6.46 13.88 -2.12
N ALA A 253 5.62 13.91 -3.15
CA ALA A 253 4.69 12.83 -3.44
C ALA A 253 5.40 11.49 -3.68
N VAL A 254 6.46 11.49 -4.50
CA VAL A 254 7.22 10.26 -4.79
C VAL A 254 8.01 9.78 -3.57
N THR A 255 8.61 10.70 -2.80
CA THR A 255 9.45 10.35 -1.65
C THR A 255 8.61 9.80 -0.49
N TRP A 256 7.47 10.43 -0.19
CA TRP A 256 6.55 9.94 0.84
C TRP A 256 5.78 8.70 0.38
N GLY A 257 5.43 8.59 -0.91
CA GLY A 257 4.89 7.36 -1.49
C GLY A 257 5.85 6.16 -1.35
N MET A 258 7.15 6.38 -1.52
CA MET A 258 8.18 5.36 -1.28
C MET A 258 8.18 4.86 0.17
N LEU A 259 8.18 5.78 1.15
CA LEU A 259 8.13 5.37 2.56
C LEU A 259 6.84 4.63 2.88
N GLY A 260 5.71 5.13 2.38
CA GLY A 260 4.43 4.47 2.53
C GLY A 260 4.48 3.05 1.98
N ASN A 261 5.04 2.85 0.79
CA ASN A 261 5.20 1.53 0.20
C ASN A 261 6.08 0.61 1.06
N ILE A 262 7.25 1.07 1.48
CA ILE A 262 8.17 0.27 2.30
C ILE A 262 7.51 -0.15 3.61
N LEU A 263 6.86 0.77 4.32
CA LEU A 263 6.26 0.48 5.62
C LEU A 263 4.92 -0.28 5.50
N GLY A 264 4.08 0.06 4.53
CA GLY A 264 2.79 -0.57 4.31
C GLY A 264 2.90 -2.00 3.76
N ILE A 265 3.76 -2.23 2.76
CA ILE A 265 4.04 -3.58 2.27
C ILE A 265 4.87 -4.37 3.28
N GLY A 266 5.77 -3.69 4.01
CA GLY A 266 6.49 -4.30 5.14
C GLY A 266 5.53 -4.82 6.21
N PHE A 267 4.53 -4.02 6.60
CA PHE A 267 3.47 -4.44 7.52
C PHE A 267 2.75 -5.70 7.03
N ALA A 268 2.34 -5.73 5.76
CA ALA A 268 1.65 -6.87 5.18
C ALA A 268 2.51 -8.14 5.19
N ALA A 269 3.72 -8.09 4.62
CA ALA A 269 4.59 -9.25 4.55
C ALA A 269 5.04 -9.75 5.93
N ILE A 270 5.37 -8.84 6.85
CA ILE A 270 5.75 -9.21 8.22
C ILE A 270 4.59 -9.90 8.94
N SER A 271 3.35 -9.48 8.71
CA SER A 271 2.18 -10.14 9.34
C SER A 271 2.02 -11.61 8.95
N ASP A 272 2.52 -12.02 7.78
CA ASP A 272 2.43 -13.41 7.30
C ASP A 272 3.38 -14.37 8.02
N ILE A 273 4.33 -13.86 8.83
CA ILE A 273 5.08 -14.67 9.80
C ILE A 273 4.13 -15.33 10.80
N TRP A 274 3.13 -14.58 11.29
CA TRP A 274 2.17 -15.11 12.25
C TRP A 274 0.94 -15.71 11.57
N ILE A 275 0.47 -15.11 10.48
CA ILE A 275 -0.74 -15.55 9.78
C ILE A 275 -0.48 -16.86 9.03
N ASN A 276 0.56 -16.92 8.20
CA ASN A 276 0.84 -18.06 7.33
C ASN A 276 2.00 -18.94 7.85
N GLY A 277 2.61 -18.59 8.99
CA GLY A 277 3.72 -19.35 9.57
C GLY A 277 5.04 -19.18 8.80
N PHE A 278 5.19 -18.10 8.04
CA PHE A 278 6.40 -17.86 7.25
C PHE A 278 7.62 -17.57 8.14
N SER A 279 8.79 -18.00 7.68
CA SER A 279 10.04 -17.55 8.28
C SER A 279 10.26 -16.05 7.98
N PRO A 280 11.09 -15.33 8.77
CA PRO A 280 11.47 -13.96 8.43
C PRO A 280 12.08 -13.82 7.03
N ALA A 281 12.85 -14.84 6.59
CA ALA A 281 13.39 -14.89 5.25
C ALA A 281 12.29 -15.00 4.19
N ALA A 282 11.29 -15.86 4.41
CA ALA A 282 10.16 -16.01 3.50
C ALA A 282 9.35 -14.72 3.37
N ALA A 283 8.96 -14.11 4.50
CA ALA A 283 8.23 -12.85 4.50
C ALA A 283 9.01 -11.72 3.79
N ILE A 284 10.30 -11.54 4.09
CA ILE A 284 11.07 -10.42 3.55
C ILE A 284 11.53 -10.68 2.11
N VAL A 285 12.15 -11.83 1.85
CA VAL A 285 12.76 -12.13 0.54
C VAL A 285 11.74 -12.67 -0.45
N GLY A 286 10.78 -13.43 0.03
CA GLY A 286 9.78 -14.09 -0.79
C GLY A 286 8.54 -13.27 -1.08
N GLU A 287 8.18 -12.31 -0.25
CA GLU A 287 6.96 -11.50 -0.44
C GLU A 287 7.25 -10.00 -0.48
N PHE A 288 7.92 -9.45 0.54
CA PHE A 288 8.17 -8.01 0.63
C PHE A 288 8.99 -7.51 -0.55
N LEU A 289 10.13 -8.13 -0.88
CA LEU A 289 10.97 -7.69 -1.99
C LEU A 289 10.26 -7.76 -3.35
N PRO A 290 9.61 -8.89 -3.73
CA PRO A 290 8.84 -8.97 -4.96
C PRO A 290 7.66 -7.99 -5.04
N ALA A 291 7.08 -7.57 -3.92
CA ALA A 291 5.96 -6.63 -3.89
C ALA A 291 6.43 -5.16 -3.83
N ALA A 292 7.20 -4.81 -2.80
CA ALA A 292 7.61 -3.45 -2.52
C ALA A 292 8.56 -2.90 -3.59
N GLY A 293 9.47 -3.72 -4.13
CA GLY A 293 10.44 -3.23 -5.10
C GLY A 293 9.83 -2.78 -6.42
N PRO A 294 9.04 -3.61 -7.12
CA PRO A 294 8.34 -3.18 -8.32
C PRO A 294 7.38 -2.01 -8.08
N ASN A 295 6.73 -1.95 -6.91
CA ASN A 295 5.91 -0.80 -6.54
C ASN A 295 6.70 0.51 -6.54
N LEU A 296 7.96 0.51 -6.08
CA LEU A 296 8.80 1.72 -6.11
C LEU A 296 9.18 2.14 -7.53
N ILE A 297 9.39 1.18 -8.43
CA ILE A 297 9.64 1.47 -9.85
C ILE A 297 8.42 2.16 -10.45
N PHE A 298 7.22 1.62 -10.22
CA PHE A 298 5.98 2.25 -10.67
C PHE A 298 5.72 3.60 -10.00
N ALA A 299 6.03 3.74 -8.70
CA ALA A 299 5.89 5.00 -7.99
C ALA A 299 6.76 6.09 -8.62
N ALA A 300 8.03 5.78 -8.95
CA ALA A 300 8.95 6.72 -9.59
C ALA A 300 8.47 7.22 -10.96
N ILE A 301 7.64 6.44 -11.67
CA ILE A 301 7.14 6.80 -13.00
C ILE A 301 5.75 7.45 -12.91
N LEU A 302 4.81 6.79 -12.24
CA LEU A 302 3.39 7.11 -12.31
C LEU A 302 2.96 8.20 -11.32
N VAL A 303 3.55 8.26 -10.12
CA VAL A 303 3.18 9.29 -9.13
C VAL A 303 3.49 10.70 -9.66
N PRO A 304 4.67 10.99 -10.25
CA PRO A 304 4.92 12.28 -10.88
C PRO A 304 3.91 12.64 -11.96
N LEU A 305 3.52 11.69 -12.81
CA LEU A 305 2.54 11.92 -13.88
C LEU A 305 1.16 12.28 -13.31
N LEU A 306 0.71 11.57 -12.26
CA LEU A 306 -0.55 11.86 -11.59
C LEU A 306 -0.54 13.25 -10.93
N VAL A 307 0.56 13.62 -10.27
CA VAL A 307 0.72 14.96 -9.67
C VAL A 307 0.66 16.04 -10.74
N VAL A 308 1.40 15.91 -11.85
CA VAL A 308 1.39 16.89 -12.95
C VAL A 308 0.00 17.03 -13.58
N ALA A 309 -0.66 15.89 -13.84
CA ALA A 309 -2.01 15.89 -14.41
C ALA A 309 -3.01 16.59 -13.48
N TYR A 310 -2.95 16.29 -12.18
CA TYR A 310 -3.81 16.90 -11.19
C TYR A 310 -3.59 18.41 -11.06
N THR A 311 -2.33 18.85 -10.94
CA THR A 311 -1.98 20.28 -10.87
C THR A 311 -2.48 21.03 -12.12
N SER A 312 -2.39 20.40 -13.29
CA SER A 312 -2.90 20.99 -14.55
C SER A 312 -4.43 21.16 -14.53
N VAL A 313 -5.17 20.19 -13.99
CA VAL A 313 -6.63 20.30 -13.82
C VAL A 313 -7.00 21.37 -12.80
N GLN A 314 -6.26 21.48 -11.69
CA GLN A 314 -6.49 22.53 -10.69
C GLN A 314 -6.32 23.93 -11.28
N GLN A 315 -5.25 24.13 -12.07
CA GLN A 315 -5.00 25.39 -12.77
C GLN A 315 -6.11 25.75 -13.76
N GLN A 316 -6.66 24.77 -14.49
CA GLN A 316 -7.74 24.99 -15.45
C GLN A 316 -9.08 25.29 -14.77
N THR A 317 -9.36 24.62 -13.66
CA THR A 317 -10.66 24.72 -12.96
C THR A 317 -10.70 25.85 -11.93
N GLY A 318 -9.56 26.50 -11.66
CA GLY A 318 -9.43 27.57 -10.67
C GLY A 318 -9.68 27.12 -9.23
N ARG A 319 -9.50 25.81 -8.97
CA ARG A 319 -9.77 25.15 -7.69
C ARG A 319 -8.66 24.17 -7.34
#